data_AF-A0A345BJQ6-F1
#
_entry.id   AF-A0A345BJQ6-F1
#
_cell.length_a   1.000
_cell.length_b   1.000
_cell.length_c   1.000
_cell.angle_alpha   90.00
_cell.angle_beta   90.00
_cell.angle_gamma   90.00
#
_symmetry.space_group_name_H-M   'P 1'
#
loop_
_entity.id
_entity.type
_entity.pdbx_description
1 polymer ?
#
loop_
_entity_poly.entity_id
_entity_poly.type
_entity_poly.pdbx_seq_one_letter_code
_entity_poly.pdbx_strand_id
1 'polypeptide(L)'
;KGLASADVITLTVGGNDLMKVISSNIFDLKVSSFNRPQKAYQRRVRRLLEEIREYNEKAPIYVLGIYNPFYLNFSEITEMQEIVDNWNQATEEMVQEQKRAYFIPINDLLYKGRGDEVGVTGGDS
;
A
#
# COMPACT_ATOMS: atom_id res chain seq x y z
N LYS A 1 6.67 -1.13 -27.78
CA LYS A 1 7.11 -0.16 -26.74
C LYS A 1 6.22 -0.41 -25.53
N GLY A 2 6.80 -0.77 -24.39
CA GLY A 2 6.05 -1.30 -23.24
C GLY A 2 6.99 -1.56 -22.07
N LEU A 3 6.60 -2.43 -21.12
CA LEU A 3 7.37 -2.70 -19.91
C LEU A 3 8.85 -3.01 -20.15
N ALA A 4 9.18 -3.78 -21.20
CA ALA A 4 10.55 -4.16 -21.54
C ALA A 4 11.46 -2.98 -21.95
N SER A 5 10.89 -1.88 -22.45
CA SER A 5 11.63 -0.68 -22.87
C SER A 5 11.44 0.49 -21.91
N ALA A 6 10.86 0.25 -20.73
CA ALA A 6 10.62 1.30 -19.75
C ALA A 6 11.94 1.74 -19.11
N ASP A 7 12.11 3.05 -18.91
CA ASP A 7 13.24 3.63 -18.19
C ASP A 7 12.98 3.70 -16.68
N VAL A 8 11.71 3.78 -16.27
CA VAL A 8 11.22 3.81 -14.88
C VAL A 8 9.88 3.08 -14.81
N ILE A 9 9.62 2.41 -13.69
CA ILE A 9 8.34 1.74 -13.40
C ILE A 9 7.80 2.25 -12.08
N THR A 10 6.55 2.69 -12.07
CA THR A 10 5.83 3.09 -10.84
C THR A 10 4.62 2.20 -10.64
N LEU A 11 4.39 1.74 -9.41
CA LEU A 11 3.29 0.84 -9.06
C LEU A 11 2.53 1.36 -7.85
N THR A 12 1.21 1.27 -7.92
CA THR A 12 0.29 1.40 -6.78
C THR A 12 -0.52 0.11 -6.72
N VAL A 13 -0.35 -0.69 -5.68
CA VAL A 13 -0.99 -2.02 -5.57
C VAL A 13 -1.47 -2.27 -4.15
N GLY A 14 -2.43 -3.18 -3.99
CA GLY A 14 -2.88 -3.66 -2.67
C GLY A 14 -4.04 -2.93 -2.03
N GLY A 15 -4.36 -1.69 -2.45
CA GLY A 15 -5.53 -0.97 -1.91
C GLY A 15 -6.85 -1.72 -2.11
N ASN A 16 -7.07 -2.30 -3.29
CA ASN A 16 -8.27 -3.08 -3.58
C ASN A 16 -8.35 -4.39 -2.76
N ASP A 17 -7.21 -5.08 -2.59
CA ASP A 17 -7.12 -6.27 -1.76
C ASP A 17 -7.44 -5.94 -0.30
N LEU A 18 -6.89 -4.85 0.23
CA LEU A 18 -7.17 -4.37 1.58
C LEU A 18 -8.66 -4.03 1.75
N MET A 19 -9.21 -3.23 0.84
CA MET A 19 -10.62 -2.82 0.90
C MET A 19 -11.58 -4.00 0.88
N LYS A 20 -11.25 -5.07 0.13
CA LYS A 20 -12.04 -6.31 0.11
C LYS A 20 -12.04 -7.03 1.47
N VAL A 21 -10.91 -7.01 2.18
CA VAL A 21 -10.84 -7.61 3.52
C VAL A 21 -11.61 -6.75 4.51
N ILE A 22 -11.47 -5.43 4.45
CA ILE A 22 -12.23 -4.49 5.30
C ILE A 22 -13.74 -4.70 5.11
N SER A 23 -14.22 -4.72 3.86
CA SER A 23 -15.65 -4.89 3.58
C SER A 23 -16.20 -6.23 4.07
N SER A 24 -15.35 -7.26 4.17
CA SER A 24 -15.74 -8.58 4.67
C SER A 24 -15.75 -8.68 6.20
N ASN A 25 -15.13 -7.73 6.90
CA ASN A 25 -14.99 -7.71 8.37
C ASN A 25 -15.54 -6.42 9.00
N ILE A 26 -16.39 -5.67 8.29
CA ILE A 26 -16.79 -4.30 8.68
C ILE A 26 -17.45 -4.20 10.05
N PHE A 27 -18.10 -5.26 10.52
CA PHE A 27 -18.79 -5.29 11.82
C PHE A 27 -17.93 -5.83 12.98
N ASP A 28 -16.74 -6.37 12.71
CA ASP A 28 -15.82 -6.93 13.72
C ASP A 28 -14.37 -6.80 13.23
N LEU A 29 -13.91 -5.55 13.10
CA LEU A 29 -12.60 -5.24 12.57
C LEU A 29 -11.52 -5.62 13.59
N LYS A 30 -10.89 -6.77 13.39
CA LYS A 30 -9.75 -7.24 14.20
C LYS A 30 -8.51 -7.31 13.33
N VAL A 31 -7.39 -6.75 13.79
CA VAL A 31 -6.09 -6.82 13.10
C VAL A 31 -5.73 -8.27 12.71
N SER A 32 -5.99 -9.23 13.61
CA SER A 32 -5.72 -10.64 13.37
C SER A 32 -6.49 -11.26 12.19
N SER A 33 -7.63 -10.70 11.80
CA SER A 33 -8.40 -11.14 10.62
C SER A 33 -7.66 -10.86 9.30
N PHE A 34 -6.68 -9.95 9.31
CA PHE A 34 -5.89 -9.58 8.13
C PHE A 34 -4.65 -10.47 7.93
N ASN A 35 -4.21 -11.24 8.95
CA ASN A 35 -3.00 -12.06 8.88
C ASN A 35 -2.98 -13.03 7.68
N ARG A 36 -4.08 -13.74 7.45
CA ARG A 36 -4.17 -14.71 6.34
C ARG A 36 -4.33 -14.02 4.98
N PRO A 37 -5.24 -13.03 4.81
CA PRO A 37 -5.30 -12.22 3.60
C PRO A 37 -3.99 -11.54 3.22
N GLN A 38 -3.28 -10.95 4.20
CA GLN A 38 -1.98 -10.29 4.01
C GLN A 38 -0.94 -11.26 3.44
N LYS A 39 -0.80 -12.46 4.01
CA LYS A 39 0.10 -13.49 3.45
C LYS A 39 -0.26 -13.86 2.01
N ALA A 40 -1.55 -13.91 1.68
CA ALA A 40 -1.99 -14.18 0.32
C ALA A 40 -1.67 -13.01 -0.63
N TYR A 41 -1.82 -11.79 -0.16
CA TYR A 41 -1.46 -10.56 -0.87
C TYR A 41 0.05 -10.48 -1.12
N GLN A 42 0.90 -10.73 -0.11
CA GLN A 42 2.36 -10.76 -0.26
C GLN A 42 2.81 -11.71 -1.38
N ARG A 43 2.24 -12.92 -1.45
CA ARG A 43 2.54 -13.86 -2.55
C ARG A 43 2.17 -13.30 -3.92
N ARG A 44 1.08 -12.54 -4.03
CA ARG A 44 0.68 -11.88 -5.29
C ARG A 44 1.63 -10.74 -5.65
N VAL A 45 2.04 -9.93 -4.67
CA VAL A 45 2.99 -8.82 -4.89
C VAL A 45 4.36 -9.35 -5.30
N ARG A 46 4.89 -10.37 -4.59
CA ARG A 46 6.15 -11.01 -4.95
C ARG A 46 6.13 -11.47 -6.41
N ARG A 47 5.11 -12.26 -6.77
CA ARG A 47 4.95 -12.77 -8.13
C ARG A 47 4.85 -11.64 -9.17
N LEU A 48 4.08 -10.59 -8.87
CA LEU A 48 3.98 -9.42 -9.76
C LEU A 48 5.35 -8.77 -10.00
N LEU A 49 6.15 -8.58 -8.95
CA LEU A 49 7.46 -7.95 -9.07
C LEU A 49 8.47 -8.86 -9.78
N GLU A 50 8.41 -10.17 -9.54
CA GLU A 50 9.18 -11.19 -10.28
C GLU A 50 8.85 -11.14 -11.78
N GLU A 51 7.56 -11.15 -12.14
CA GLU A 51 7.12 -11.05 -13.54
C GLU A 51 7.59 -9.73 -14.18
N ILE A 52 7.53 -8.60 -13.46
CA ILE A 52 8.08 -7.34 -13.95
C ILE A 52 9.58 -7.45 -14.24
N ARG A 53 10.33 -8.16 -13.38
CA ARG A 53 11.77 -8.36 -13.55
C ARG A 53 12.11 -9.30 -14.70
N GLU A 54 11.26 -10.27 -15.02
CA GLU A 54 11.40 -11.09 -16.23
C GLU A 54 11.29 -10.23 -17.51
N TYR A 55 10.43 -9.23 -17.53
CA TYR A 55 10.30 -8.32 -18.68
C TYR A 55 11.33 -7.19 -18.70
N ASN A 56 11.75 -6.69 -17.52
CA ASN A 56 12.67 -5.57 -17.41
C ASN A 56 13.58 -5.71 -16.18
N GLU A 57 14.80 -6.20 -16.44
CA GLU A 57 15.83 -6.41 -15.42
C GLU A 57 16.45 -5.11 -14.89
N LYS A 58 16.25 -3.98 -15.59
CA LYS A 58 17.06 -2.77 -15.40
C LYS A 58 16.29 -1.61 -14.78
N ALA A 59 15.08 -1.29 -15.24
CA ALA A 59 14.39 -0.10 -14.78
C ALA A 59 14.18 -0.12 -13.24
N PRO A 60 14.42 1.00 -12.53
CA PRO A 60 14.03 1.10 -11.13
C PRO A 60 12.52 0.98 -11.01
N ILE A 61 12.07 0.24 -9.99
CA ILE A 61 10.66 0.10 -9.64
C ILE A 61 10.40 0.93 -8.38
N TYR A 62 9.41 1.82 -8.43
CA TYR A 62 8.94 2.56 -7.28
C TYR A 62 7.53 2.09 -6.93
N VAL A 63 7.40 1.42 -5.79
CA VAL A 63 6.10 0.96 -5.28
C VAL A 63 5.63 1.96 -4.25
N LEU A 64 4.55 2.65 -4.56
CA LEU A 64 3.90 3.57 -3.63
C LEU A 64 3.06 2.76 -2.65
N GLY A 65 3.24 3.04 -1.36
CA GLY A 65 2.38 2.51 -0.31
C GLY A 65 0.95 3.02 -0.44
N ILE A 66 0.09 2.53 0.44
CA ILE A 66 -1.28 3.00 0.59
C ILE A 66 -1.41 3.86 1.85
N TYR A 67 -2.43 4.70 1.89
CA TYR A 67 -2.76 5.47 3.09
C TYR A 67 -4.11 5.03 3.66
N ASN A 68 -4.37 5.36 4.93
CA ASN A 68 -5.67 5.12 5.56
C ASN A 68 -6.70 6.14 5.05
N PRO A 69 -7.68 5.76 4.20
CA PRO A 69 -8.65 6.71 3.66
C PRO A 69 -9.71 7.15 4.68
N PHE A 70 -9.77 6.48 5.85
CA PHE A 70 -10.77 6.74 6.89
C PHE A 70 -10.25 7.62 8.02
N TYR A 71 -8.95 7.92 8.05
CA TYR A 71 -8.29 8.58 9.18
C TYR A 71 -8.96 9.90 9.58
N LEU A 72 -9.32 10.75 8.61
CA LEU A 72 -9.91 12.07 8.88
C LEU A 72 -11.31 12.00 9.50
N ASN A 73 -12.08 10.98 9.17
CA ASN A 73 -13.48 10.86 9.59
C ASN A 73 -13.68 9.87 10.75
N PHE A 74 -12.72 8.96 10.97
CA PHE A 74 -12.81 7.84 11.91
C PHE A 74 -11.48 7.59 12.60
N SER A 75 -10.83 8.65 13.09
CA SER A 75 -9.50 8.61 13.72
C SER A 75 -9.44 7.73 14.99
N GLU A 76 -10.58 7.52 15.64
CA GLU A 76 -10.74 6.68 16.82
C GLU A 76 -10.60 5.19 16.53
N ILE A 77 -10.76 4.75 15.27
CA ILE A 77 -10.58 3.36 14.84
C ILE A 77 -9.10 3.11 14.58
N THR A 78 -8.33 3.00 15.67
CA THR A 78 -6.88 2.82 15.62
C THR A 78 -6.45 1.55 14.90
N GLU A 79 -7.28 0.50 14.91
CA GLU A 79 -7.06 -0.77 14.23
C GLU A 79 -6.93 -0.57 12.72
N MET A 80 -7.65 0.38 12.14
CA MET A 80 -7.57 0.67 10.70
C MET A 80 -6.17 1.17 10.31
N GLN A 81 -5.59 2.03 11.17
CA GLN A 81 -4.25 2.53 10.96
C GLN A 81 -3.22 1.40 11.08
N GLU A 82 -3.32 0.58 12.12
CA GLU A 82 -2.45 -0.58 12.32
C GLU A 82 -2.54 -1.58 11.15
N ILE A 83 -3.75 -1.81 10.63
CA ILE A 83 -3.97 -2.66 9.46
C ILE A 83 -3.27 -2.10 8.23
N VAL A 84 -3.39 -0.79 7.96
CA VAL A 84 -2.73 -0.13 6.81
C VAL A 84 -1.21 -0.18 6.96
N ASP A 85 -0.68 0.07 8.15
CA ASP A 85 0.75 0.03 8.43
C ASP A 85 1.31 -1.39 8.25
N ASN A 86 0.63 -2.41 8.77
CA ASN A 86 0.98 -3.81 8.55
C ASN A 86 0.94 -4.20 7.07
N TRP A 87 -0.04 -3.67 6.31
CA TRP A 87 -0.17 -3.93 4.88
C TRP A 87 0.95 -3.26 4.05
N ASN A 88 1.35 -2.05 4.43
CA ASN A 88 2.48 -1.35 3.83
C ASN A 88 3.79 -2.05 4.14
N GLN A 89 4.02 -2.44 5.40
CA GLN A 89 5.19 -3.23 5.81
C GLN A 89 5.30 -4.53 5.01
N ALA A 90 4.17 -5.23 4.85
CA ALA A 90 4.10 -6.46 4.07
C ALA A 90 4.44 -6.24 2.59
N THR A 91 4.03 -5.10 2.02
CA THR A 91 4.41 -4.68 0.65
C THR A 91 5.90 -4.39 0.57
N GLU A 92 6.42 -3.60 1.52
CA GLU A 92 7.81 -3.19 1.58
C GLU A 92 8.75 -4.40 1.64
N GLU A 93 8.45 -5.40 2.46
CA GLU A 93 9.20 -6.66 2.53
C GLU A 93 9.36 -7.31 1.14
N MET A 94 8.27 -7.38 0.35
CA MET A 94 8.32 -7.97 -0.99
C MET A 94 9.09 -7.10 -1.97
N VAL A 95 9.07 -5.78 -1.78
CA VAL A 95 9.83 -4.83 -2.61
C VAL A 95 11.33 -4.94 -2.34
N GLN A 96 11.73 -5.06 -1.07
CA GLN A 96 13.13 -5.19 -0.66
C GLN A 96 13.80 -6.49 -1.16
N GLU A 97 13.01 -7.54 -1.44
CA GLU A 97 13.50 -8.76 -2.07
C GLU A 97 13.94 -8.56 -3.54
N GLN A 98 13.58 -7.44 -4.17
CA GLN A 98 13.76 -7.22 -5.61
C GLN A 98 14.87 -6.21 -5.90
N LYS A 99 15.72 -6.53 -6.90
CA LYS A 99 16.79 -5.62 -7.32
C LYS A 99 16.21 -4.30 -7.82
N ARG A 100 16.83 -3.18 -7.43
CA ARG A 100 16.46 -1.81 -7.89
C ARG A 100 14.97 -1.52 -7.71
N ALA A 101 14.37 -1.99 -6.62
CA ALA A 101 13.00 -1.69 -6.26
C ALA A 101 12.97 -0.92 -4.93
N TYR A 102 12.06 0.04 -4.83
CA TYR A 102 11.99 0.98 -3.71
C TYR A 102 10.55 1.15 -3.27
N PHE A 103 10.31 1.00 -1.98
CA PHE A 103 9.02 1.30 -1.38
C PHE A 103 8.97 2.79 -1.01
N ILE A 104 7.88 3.46 -1.37
CA ILE A 104 7.68 4.89 -1.09
C ILE A 104 6.54 5.00 -0.07
N PRO A 105 6.85 5.26 1.22
CA PRO A 105 5.86 5.33 2.28
C PRO A 105 5.08 6.65 2.20
N ILE A 106 3.92 6.62 1.56
CA ILE A 106 3.07 7.82 1.41
C ILE A 106 2.06 7.99 2.55
N ASN A 107 1.85 6.96 3.39
CA ASN A 107 0.84 6.99 4.44
C ASN A 107 1.03 8.20 5.36
N ASP A 108 2.20 8.29 6.00
CA ASP A 108 2.55 9.37 6.92
C ASP A 108 2.49 10.76 6.29
N LEU A 109 2.81 10.88 4.99
CA LEU A 109 2.81 12.16 4.28
C LEU A 109 1.39 12.68 3.98
N LEU A 110 0.43 11.77 3.83
CA LEU A 110 -0.93 12.12 3.39
C LEU A 110 -1.91 12.27 4.54
N TYR A 111 -1.80 11.51 5.63
CA TYR A 111 -2.72 11.68 6.75
C TYR A 111 -2.26 12.71 7.79
N LYS A 112 -0.94 12.95 7.95
CA LYS A 112 -0.43 13.91 8.95
C LYS A 112 -0.46 15.37 8.48
N GLY A 113 -0.70 15.64 7.20
CA GLY A 113 -0.61 17.00 6.66
C GLY A 113 0.81 17.58 6.75
N ARG A 114 0.97 18.83 6.32
CA ARG A 114 2.26 19.54 6.35
C ARG A 114 2.31 20.39 7.61
N GLY A 115 2.78 19.80 8.72
CA GLY A 115 2.63 20.36 10.08
C GLY A 115 1.38 19.77 10.75
N ASP A 116 1.23 19.92 12.07
CA ASP A 116 0.14 19.34 12.90
C ASP A 116 -1.30 19.75 12.49
N GLU A 117 -1.48 20.30 11.30
CA GLU A 117 -2.73 20.55 10.61
C GLU A 117 -2.96 19.43 9.61
N VAL A 118 -3.88 18.52 9.95
CA VAL A 118 -4.45 17.50 9.06
C VAL A 118 -4.68 18.08 7.65
N GLY A 119 -3.91 17.56 6.70
CA GLY A 119 -3.98 17.96 5.31
C GLY A 119 -5.22 17.40 4.64
N VAL A 120 -6.26 18.23 4.55
CA VAL A 120 -7.08 18.61 3.38
C VAL A 120 -8.34 19.23 3.97
N THR A 121 -8.28 20.52 4.24
CA THR A 121 -9.47 21.37 4.28
C THR A 121 -9.81 21.76 2.85
N GLY A 122 -11.09 21.64 2.48
CA GLY A 122 -11.61 22.27 1.27
C GLY A 122 -12.53 21.40 0.44
N GLY A 123 -13.82 21.50 0.75
CA GLY A 123 -14.90 21.03 -0.10
C GLY A 123 -16.26 21.43 0.47
N ASP A 124 -16.45 22.72 0.74
CA ASP A 124 -17.78 23.30 0.96
C ASP A 124 -18.68 23.01 -0.25
N SER A 125 -19.79 22.32 0.00
CA SER A 125 -21.14 22.60 -0.54
C SER A 125 -22.17 21.71 0.14
#